data_AF-A0AAW2JCU5-F1
#
_entry.id   AF-A0AAW2JCU5-F1
#
_cell.length_a   1.000
_cell.length_b   1.000
_cell.length_c   1.000
_cell.angle_alpha   90.00
_cell.angle_beta   90.00
_cell.angle_gamma   90.00
#
_symmetry.space_group_name_H-M   'P 1'
#
loop_
_entity.id
_entity.type
_entity.pdbx_description
1 polymer ?
#
loop_
_entity_poly.entity_id
_entity_poly.type
_entity_poly.pdbx_seq_one_letter_code
_entity_poly.pdbx_strand_id
1 'polypeptide(L)'
;MAIHLSLRVAPLDLQQGGNSRIPYVHVPAARMSILVYIATAINTFLFLLTKHPLFLRSSGTGTEMGAFSTLFTLVTGGFRGRPMWGTFWVWDARLTSVFISFLIYLGALCFQKLPVEPAPISIRAGPIDIPIIKSSVNW
;
A
#
# COMPACT_ATOMS: atom_id res chain seq x y z
N MET A 1 -3.70 -12.51 17.85
CA MET A 1 -3.56 -12.25 19.31
C MET A 1 -2.86 -10.92 19.60
N ALA A 2 -1.66 -10.66 19.06
CA ALA A 2 -0.87 -9.46 19.39
C ALA A 2 -1.57 -8.12 19.05
N ILE A 3 -2.10 -7.95 17.83
CA ILE A 3 -2.76 -6.71 17.37
C ILE A 3 -3.94 -6.32 18.29
N HIS A 4 -4.69 -7.33 18.72
CA HIS A 4 -5.84 -7.18 19.59
C HIS A 4 -5.46 -6.75 21.01
N LEU A 5 -4.35 -7.29 21.55
CA LEU A 5 -3.80 -6.86 22.83
C LEU A 5 -3.27 -5.42 22.75
N SER A 6 -2.60 -5.05 21.67
CA SER A 6 -2.11 -3.68 21.45
C SER A 6 -3.23 -2.65 21.45
N LEU A 7 -4.38 -2.95 20.86
CA LEU A 7 -5.53 -2.03 20.81
C LEU A 7 -6.25 -1.86 22.16
N ARG A 8 -6.13 -2.82 23.08
CA ARG A 8 -6.79 -2.75 24.40
C ARG A 8 -5.86 -2.30 25.51
N VAL A 9 -4.62 -2.76 25.49
CA VAL A 9 -3.65 -2.63 26.59
C VAL A 9 -2.70 -1.45 26.40
N ALA A 10 -2.53 -0.94 25.17
CA ALA A 10 -1.62 0.18 24.96
C ALA A 10 -2.10 1.43 25.75
N PRO A 11 -1.19 2.05 26.53
CA PRO A 11 -1.50 3.25 27.29
C PRO A 11 -1.92 4.37 26.33
N LEU A 12 -2.91 5.15 26.77
CA LEU A 12 -3.35 6.32 26.04
C LEU A 12 -2.25 7.37 26.10
N ASP A 13 -1.91 7.93 24.95
CA ASP A 13 -0.92 9.00 24.93
C ASP A 13 -1.58 10.31 25.38
N LEU A 14 -0.87 11.12 26.15
CA LEU A 14 -1.43 12.34 26.75
C LEU A 14 -1.83 13.39 25.71
N GLN A 15 -1.14 13.43 24.57
CA GLN A 15 -1.47 14.33 23.45
C GLN A 15 -2.41 13.72 22.42
N GLN A 16 -2.37 12.40 22.21
CA GLN A 16 -3.11 11.75 21.13
C GLN A 16 -4.30 10.90 21.59
N GLY A 17 -4.50 10.74 22.90
CA GLY A 17 -5.59 9.97 23.49
C GLY A 17 -5.69 8.55 22.91
N GLY A 18 -6.89 8.13 22.51
CA GLY A 18 -7.13 6.84 21.87
C GLY A 18 -6.50 6.68 20.48
N ASN A 19 -6.09 7.79 19.86
CA ASN A 19 -5.49 7.80 18.53
C ASN A 19 -4.06 7.24 18.51
N SER A 20 -3.41 7.15 19.69
CA SER A 20 -2.10 6.48 19.86
C SER A 20 -2.14 5.00 19.49
N ARG A 21 -3.34 4.41 19.38
CA ARG A 21 -3.53 3.00 19.08
C ARG A 21 -3.62 2.69 17.58
N ILE A 22 -3.93 3.68 16.75
CA ILE A 22 -4.06 3.53 15.28
C ILE A 22 -2.75 3.08 14.62
N PRO A 23 -1.55 3.60 14.99
CA PRO A 23 -0.27 3.15 14.43
C PRO A 23 -0.02 1.65 14.53
N TYR A 24 -0.52 0.96 15.57
CA TYR A 24 -0.33 -0.49 15.73
C TYR A 24 -0.99 -1.31 14.61
N VAL A 25 -1.98 -0.76 13.91
CA VAL A 25 -2.61 -1.41 12.76
C VAL A 25 -2.16 -0.75 11.46
N HIS A 26 -2.01 0.57 11.46
CA HIS A 26 -1.59 1.34 10.29
C HIS A 26 -0.17 0.98 9.81
N VAL A 27 0.81 0.88 10.73
CA VAL A 27 2.22 0.63 10.36
C VAL A 27 2.41 -0.77 9.77
N PRO A 28 1.86 -1.85 10.36
CA PRO A 28 1.89 -3.16 9.71
C PRO A 28 1.20 -3.18 8.35
N ALA A 29 0.03 -2.53 8.22
CA ALA A 29 -0.67 -2.44 6.93
C ALA A 29 0.17 -1.71 5.86
N ALA A 30 0.83 -0.61 6.22
CA ALA A 30 1.72 0.12 5.32
C ALA A 30 2.90 -0.75 4.86
N ARG A 31 3.51 -1.52 5.77
CA ARG A 31 4.59 -2.44 5.43
C ARG A 31 4.11 -3.58 4.53
N MET A 32 2.91 -4.13 4.80
CA MET A 32 2.31 -5.17 3.97
C MET A 32 2.05 -4.66 2.54
N SER A 33 1.54 -3.44 2.39
CA SER A 33 1.37 -2.81 1.08
C SER A 33 2.67 -2.78 0.28
N ILE A 34 3.78 -2.37 0.89
CA ILE A 34 5.09 -2.29 0.21
C ILE A 34 5.64 -3.69 -0.12
N LEU A 35 5.53 -4.65 0.80
CA LEU A 35 6.00 -6.02 0.59
C LEU A 35 5.24 -6.71 -0.55
N VAL A 36 3.91 -6.56 -0.57
CA VAL A 36 3.08 -7.12 -1.63
C VAL A 36 3.38 -6.45 -2.97
N TYR A 37 3.68 -5.15 -2.98
CA TYR A 37 4.10 -4.44 -4.18
C TYR A 37 5.38 -5.04 -4.78
N ILE A 38 6.41 -5.22 -3.96
CA ILE A 38 7.68 -5.81 -4.38
C ILE A 38 7.48 -7.24 -4.88
N ALA A 39 6.71 -8.06 -4.15
CA ALA A 39 6.43 -9.43 -4.55
C ALA A 39 5.68 -9.51 -5.90
N THR A 40 4.69 -8.64 -6.10
CA THR A 40 3.91 -8.55 -7.34
C THR A 40 4.78 -8.08 -8.52
N ALA A 41 5.70 -7.14 -8.28
CA ALA A 41 6.67 -6.68 -9.27
C ALA A 41 7.63 -7.81 -9.67
N ILE A 42 8.17 -8.57 -8.71
CA ILE A 42 9.06 -9.72 -8.98
C ILE A 42 8.31 -10.80 -9.76
N ASN A 43 7.10 -11.17 -9.35
CA ASN A 43 6.30 -12.18 -10.05
C ASN A 43 6.02 -11.78 -11.50
N THR A 44 5.71 -10.51 -11.74
CA THR A 44 5.48 -10.02 -13.10
C THR A 44 6.76 -10.06 -13.94
N PHE A 45 7.91 -9.72 -13.35
CA PHE A 45 9.21 -9.83 -14.02
C PHE A 45 9.55 -11.30 -14.35
N LEU A 46 9.33 -12.23 -13.42
CA LEU A 46 9.55 -13.65 -13.64
C LEU A 46 8.60 -14.21 -14.72
N PHE A 47 7.36 -13.74 -14.79
CA PHE A 47 6.45 -14.08 -15.88
C PHE A 47 6.99 -13.66 -17.25
N LEU A 48 7.68 -12.52 -17.36
CA LEU A 48 8.26 -12.09 -18.64
C LEU A 48 9.37 -13.01 -19.12
N LEU A 49 10.21 -13.50 -18.19
CA LEU A 49 11.32 -14.39 -18.50
C LEU A 49 10.87 -15.83 -18.77
N THR A 50 9.96 -16.34 -17.94
CA THR A 50 9.58 -17.77 -17.96
C THR A 50 8.31 -18.04 -18.74
N LYS A 51 7.48 -17.01 -18.98
CA LYS A 51 6.12 -17.11 -19.55
C LYS A 51 5.21 -18.10 -18.82
N HIS A 52 5.54 -18.46 -17.58
CA HIS A 52 4.84 -19.49 -16.84
C HIS A 52 3.55 -18.94 -16.21
N PRO A 53 2.37 -19.56 -16.45
CA PRO A 53 1.07 -18.99 -16.08
C PRO A 53 0.86 -18.82 -14.56
N LEU A 54 1.60 -19.56 -13.73
CA LEU A 54 1.55 -19.40 -12.28
C LEU A 54 1.97 -18.01 -11.81
N PHE A 55 2.98 -17.40 -12.44
CA PHE A 55 3.45 -16.07 -12.06
C PHE A 55 2.42 -14.99 -12.40
N LEU A 56 1.68 -15.16 -13.50
CA LEU A 56 0.59 -14.27 -13.88
C LEU A 56 -0.56 -14.36 -12.88
N ARG A 57 -0.98 -15.57 -12.52
CA ARG A 57 -2.06 -15.79 -11.54
C ARG A 57 -1.67 -15.28 -10.14
N SER A 58 -0.43 -15.51 -9.72
CA SER A 58 0.08 -15.03 -8.43
C SER A 58 0.24 -13.51 -8.37
N SER A 59 0.63 -12.87 -9.49
CA SER A 59 0.68 -11.41 -9.60
C SER A 59 -0.71 -10.78 -9.55
N GLY A 60 -1.72 -11.43 -10.15
CA GLY A 60 -3.11 -10.96 -10.09
C GLY A 60 -3.64 -10.89 -8.66
N THR A 61 -3.53 -12.00 -7.90
CA THR A 61 -3.97 -12.04 -6.50
C THR A 61 -3.14 -11.11 -5.60
N GLY A 62 -1.83 -10.97 -5.88
CA GLY A 62 -0.97 -10.01 -5.20
C GLY A 62 -1.40 -8.56 -5.41
N THR A 63 -1.84 -8.22 -6.64
CA THR A 63 -2.33 -6.87 -6.95
C THR A 63 -3.57 -6.51 -6.15
N GLU A 64 -4.53 -7.44 -6.03
CA GLU A 64 -5.75 -7.24 -5.22
C GLU A 64 -5.40 -7.04 -3.75
N MET A 65 -4.57 -7.91 -3.19
CA MET A 65 -4.15 -7.84 -1.78
C MET A 65 -3.39 -6.55 -1.47
N GLY A 66 -2.56 -6.10 -2.41
CA GLY A 66 -1.82 -4.85 -2.33
C GLY A 66 -2.77 -3.65 -2.32
N ALA A 67 -3.72 -3.59 -3.25
CA ALA A 67 -4.73 -2.53 -3.33
C ALA A 67 -5.53 -2.37 -2.03
N PHE A 68 -5.98 -3.49 -1.44
CA PHE A 68 -6.68 -3.47 -0.15
C PHE A 68 -5.80 -2.95 0.99
N SER A 69 -4.53 -3.37 1.03
CA SER A 69 -3.58 -2.93 2.04
C SER A 69 -3.29 -1.43 1.93
N THR A 70 -3.07 -0.91 0.72
CA THR A 70 -2.83 0.52 0.49
C THR A 70 -4.06 1.36 0.82
N LEU A 71 -5.26 0.92 0.44
CA LEU A 71 -6.51 1.58 0.81
C LEU A 71 -6.68 1.66 2.33
N PHE A 72 -6.42 0.56 3.02
CA PHE A 72 -6.49 0.50 4.48
C PHE A 72 -5.48 1.46 5.13
N THR A 73 -4.26 1.54 4.59
CA THR A 73 -3.25 2.50 5.03
C THR A 73 -3.68 3.95 4.81
N LEU A 74 -4.30 4.29 3.66
CA LEU A 74 -4.83 5.63 3.39
C LEU A 74 -5.92 6.03 4.38
N VAL A 75 -6.90 5.16 4.58
CA VAL A 75 -8.02 5.41 5.50
C VAL A 75 -7.53 5.60 6.94
N THR A 76 -6.71 4.66 7.44
CA THR A 76 -6.15 4.75 8.80
C THR A 76 -5.18 5.91 8.96
N GLY A 77 -4.45 6.28 7.91
CA GLY A 77 -3.58 7.46 7.88
C GLY A 77 -4.37 8.76 8.00
N GLY A 78 -5.48 8.89 7.27
CA GLY A 78 -6.36 10.05 7.35
C GLY A 78 -7.02 10.21 8.72
N PHE A 79 -7.47 9.11 9.34
CA PHE A 79 -7.97 9.14 10.72
C PHE A 79 -6.91 9.61 11.72
N ARG A 80 -5.63 9.30 11.49
CA ARG A 80 -4.52 9.82 12.29
C ARG A 80 -4.24 11.30 12.03
N GLY A 81 -4.47 11.77 10.80
CA GLY A 81 -4.28 13.17 10.40
C GLY A 81 -5.18 14.15 11.16
N ARG A 82 -6.45 13.80 11.41
CA ARG A 82 -7.42 14.72 12.03
C ARG A 82 -6.97 15.36 13.35
N PRO A 83 -6.49 14.61 14.37
CA PRO A 83 -6.01 15.22 15.60
C PRO A 83 -4.61 15.84 15.50
N MET A 84 -3.77 15.42 14.53
CA MET A 84 -2.42 15.99 14.38
C MET A 84 -2.39 17.28 13.58
N TRP A 85 -3.22 17.40 12.54
CA TRP A 85 -3.18 18.48 11.55
C TRP A 85 -4.53 19.19 11.39
N GLY A 86 -5.54 18.85 12.20
CA GLY A 86 -6.88 19.41 12.13
C GLY A 86 -7.71 18.95 10.92
N THR A 87 -7.12 18.16 10.01
CA THR A 87 -7.73 17.72 8.74
C THR A 87 -7.43 16.25 8.47
N PHE A 88 -8.32 15.56 7.73
CA PHE A 88 -8.12 14.15 7.37
C PHE A 88 -7.13 13.95 6.23
N TRP A 89 -6.80 15.01 5.50
CA TRP A 89 -5.95 14.93 4.32
C TRP A 89 -5.11 16.18 4.18
N VAL A 90 -3.82 15.96 3.95
CA VAL A 90 -2.85 16.99 3.61
C VAL A 90 -2.15 16.52 2.35
N TRP A 91 -1.95 17.42 1.39
CA TRP A 91 -1.23 17.13 0.14
C TRP A 91 0.29 17.12 0.34
N ASP A 92 0.72 16.45 1.39
CA ASP A 92 2.12 16.26 1.72
C ASP A 92 2.72 15.10 0.91
N ALA A 93 4.04 15.15 0.63
CA ALA A 93 4.77 14.18 -0.19
C ALA A 93 4.53 12.72 0.24
N ARG A 94 4.35 12.48 1.55
CA ARG A 94 4.10 11.14 2.09
C ARG A 94 2.70 10.64 1.77
N LEU A 95 1.69 11.49 1.91
CA LEU A 95 0.30 11.12 1.63
C LEU A 95 0.06 10.98 0.13
N THR A 96 0.67 11.86 -0.67
CA THR A 96 0.57 11.81 -2.13
C THR A 96 1.26 10.59 -2.71
N SER A 97 2.44 10.21 -2.22
CA SER A 97 3.12 8.99 -2.70
C SER A 97 2.34 7.71 -2.41
N VAL A 98 1.76 7.57 -1.22
CA VAL A 98 0.89 6.42 -0.90
C VAL A 98 -0.40 6.44 -1.74
N PHE A 99 -0.95 7.61 -2.03
CA PHE A 99 -2.11 7.76 -2.91
C PHE A 99 -1.78 7.36 -4.35
N ILE A 100 -0.63 7.77 -4.88
CA ILE A 100 -0.17 7.39 -6.21
C ILE A 100 0.02 5.87 -6.29
N SER A 101 0.64 5.26 -5.27
CA SER A 101 0.75 3.79 -5.17
C SER A 101 -0.62 3.10 -5.24
N PHE A 102 -1.64 3.65 -4.58
CA PHE A 102 -3.00 3.13 -4.65
C PHE A 102 -3.59 3.24 -6.07
N LEU A 103 -3.36 4.36 -6.76
CA LEU A 103 -3.78 4.53 -8.16
C LEU A 103 -3.09 3.54 -9.10
N ILE A 104 -1.81 3.23 -8.86
CA ILE A 104 -1.07 2.23 -9.64
C ILE A 104 -1.70 0.84 -9.47
N TYR A 105 -2.07 0.47 -8.23
CA TYR A 105 -2.79 -0.78 -7.97
C TYR A 105 -4.15 -0.83 -8.67
N LEU A 106 -4.93 0.26 -8.60
CA LEU A 106 -6.22 0.38 -9.31
C LEU A 106 -6.06 0.25 -10.82
N GLY A 107 -5.04 0.90 -11.39
CA GLY A 107 -4.68 0.76 -12.79
C GLY A 107 -4.39 -0.70 -13.14
N ALA A 108 -3.50 -1.35 -12.38
CA ALA A 108 -3.13 -2.75 -12.59
C ALA A 108 -4.33 -3.71 -12.51
N LEU A 109 -5.28 -3.49 -11.60
CA LEU A 109 -6.53 -4.27 -11.53
C LEU A 109 -7.44 -4.03 -12.74
N CYS A 110 -7.57 -2.79 -13.19
CA CYS A 110 -8.36 -2.46 -14.38
C CYS A 110 -7.79 -3.13 -15.63
N PHE A 111 -6.46 -3.10 -15.80
CA PHE A 111 -5.78 -3.75 -16.92
C PHE A 111 -5.90 -5.28 -16.91
N GLN A 112 -5.99 -5.92 -15.74
CA GLN A 112 -6.23 -7.36 -15.66
C GLN A 112 -7.63 -7.78 -16.13
N LYS A 113 -8.62 -6.87 -16.08
CA LYS A 113 -9.99 -7.14 -16.53
C LYS A 113 -10.19 -6.90 -18.02
N LEU A 114 -9.25 -6.24 -18.68
CA LEU A 114 -9.32 -6.01 -20.12
C LEU A 114 -8.86 -7.27 -20.87
N PRO A 115 -9.60 -7.73 -21.90
CA PRO A 115 -9.26 -8.91 -22.71
C PRO A 115 -8.07 -8.69 -23.65
N VAL A 116 -7.42 -7.52 -23.59
CA VAL A 116 -6.32 -7.15 -24.48
C VAL A 116 -5.02 -7.72 -23.90
N GLU A 117 -4.07 -8.10 -24.75
CA GLU A 117 -2.73 -8.59 -24.38
C GLU A 117 -1.71 -7.57 -23.77
N PRO A 118 -2.00 -6.31 -23.33
CA PRO A 118 -1.00 -5.46 -22.70
C PRO A 118 -0.96 -5.57 -21.17
N ALA A 119 -1.60 -6.58 -20.57
CA ALA A 119 -1.49 -6.88 -19.12
C ALA A 119 -0.04 -6.83 -18.56
N PRO A 120 1.03 -7.19 -19.31
CA PRO A 120 2.41 -7.09 -18.81
C PRO A 120 3.00 -5.67 -18.81
N ILE A 121 2.32 -4.66 -19.37
CA ILE A 121 2.87 -3.30 -19.55
C ILE A 121 2.54 -2.40 -18.35
N SER A 122 1.37 -2.50 -17.73
CA SER A 122 1.00 -1.58 -16.63
C SER A 122 1.77 -1.84 -15.33
N ILE A 123 2.20 -3.08 -15.08
CA ILE A 123 3.02 -3.42 -13.89
C ILE A 123 4.51 -3.04 -14.12
N ARG A 124 4.91 -2.74 -15.36
CA ARG A 124 6.28 -2.36 -15.75
C ARG A 124 6.74 -1.03 -15.15
N ALA A 125 5.81 -0.10 -14.87
CA ALA A 125 6.12 1.22 -14.31
C ALA A 125 6.23 1.22 -12.78
N GLY A 126 5.76 0.16 -12.11
CA GLY A 126 5.63 0.13 -10.66
C GLY A 126 6.94 0.30 -9.86
N PRO A 127 8.07 -0.32 -10.26
CA PRO A 127 9.32 -0.21 -9.50
C PRO A 127 9.88 1.22 -9.36
N ILE A 128 9.45 2.16 -10.21
CA ILE A 128 9.86 3.59 -10.17
C ILE A 128 9.25 4.33 -8.96
N ASP A 129 8.12 3.86 -8.42
CA ASP A 129 7.44 4.50 -7.30
C ASP A 129 8.14 4.24 -5.94
N ILE A 130 8.87 3.12 -5.81
CA ILE A 130 9.51 2.71 -4.55
C ILE A 130 10.60 3.70 -4.08
N PRO A 131 11.53 4.17 -4.95
CA PRO A 131 12.46 5.24 -4.61
C PRO A 131 11.76 6.53 -4.18
N ILE A 132 10.66 6.89 -4.82
CA ILE A 132 9.90 8.12 -4.54
C ILE A 132 9.29 8.07 -3.14
N ILE A 133 8.60 6.97 -2.79
CA ILE A 133 8.02 6.76 -1.45
C ILE A 133 9.10 6.81 -0.36
N LYS A 134 10.27 6.20 -0.59
CA LYS A 134 11.36 6.20 0.39
C LYS A 134 12.02 7.57 0.52
N SER A 135 12.19 8.30 -0.58
CA SER A 135 12.71 9.68 -0.56
C SER A 135 11.76 10.66 0.13
N SER A 136 10.45 10.41 0.08
CA SER A 136 9.41 11.17 0.77
C SER A 136 9.40 11.02 2.31
N VAL A 137 10.20 10.13 2.89
CA VAL A 137 10.25 9.95 4.36
C VAL A 137 11.44 10.68 5.00
N ASN A 138 12.46 11.05 4.23
CA ASN A 138 13.74 11.58 4.70
C ASN A 138 13.90 13.10 4.50
N TRP A 139 12.82 13.84 4.23
CA TRP A 139 12.85 15.30 4.19
C TRP A 139 12.44 15.89 5.53
#